data_AF-A0A2D6CPW0-F1
#
_entry.id   AF-A0A2D6CPW0-F1
#
_cell.length_a   1.000
_cell.length_b   1.000
_cell.length_c   1.000
_cell.angle_alpha   90.00
_cell.angle_beta   90.00
_cell.angle_gamma   90.00
#
_symmetry.space_group_name_H-M   'P 1'
#
loop_
_entity.id
_entity.type
_entity.pdbx_description
1 polymer ?
#
loop_
_entity_poly.entity_id
_entity_poly.type
_entity_poly.pdbx_seq_one_letter_code
_entity_poly.pdbx_strand_id
1 'polypeptide(L)'
;MPRLLLKELIKTFIIFCAGIIPVLGASGLPGQPLWLKFAPGTSAAGAQAIAGISGDQQLLLSAVGSSDLSLSGFWGQGQGLSSLSPVFSFTNRDASLFHGEHQRPVRFAGAALDFFKGSVQFTTGVSQVESTGAPDRVSWFTGATSERFALQLFRVDGQDTVAAHAIGLQMRLPVGTLHTSYAVAAIDTASAVLRWQVPLSSKLYLGFELRDGRSTRFSDGTYQRWVLNIAGSTRGSGALLATEGGNNGAQIATTALLAAGAVGIALVATSGSDDTDSQLRFSTQHETARNVLNSVNPTSVAQNLEYGGWVYRNSDTTFSATEPVKGTVDRVNIGSPTSVPSGYATASYHTHGAYDPKYDSENFSYLDITMNNNWGVDGYLGTPAGYYKYHHYLTGVISTLGTIAN
;
A
#
# COMPACT_ATOMS: atom_id res chain seq x y z
N MET A 1 30.98 -32.67 14.32
CA MET A 1 29.71 -32.33 13.66
C MET A 1 28.94 -31.10 14.20
N PRO A 2 29.10 -30.57 15.43
CA PRO A 2 28.29 -29.41 15.87
C PRO A 2 28.84 -28.04 15.43
N ARG A 3 30.13 -27.95 15.03
CA ARG A 3 30.75 -26.68 14.60
C ARG A 3 30.47 -26.27 13.14
N LEU A 4 30.09 -27.22 12.28
CA LEU A 4 29.69 -26.92 10.89
C LEU A 4 28.25 -26.39 10.83
N LEU A 5 27.34 -26.95 11.63
CA LEU A 5 25.95 -26.48 11.76
C LEU A 5 25.88 -25.03 12.25
N LEU A 6 26.73 -24.62 13.19
CA LEU A 6 26.74 -23.24 13.70
C LEU A 6 27.28 -22.22 12.67
N LYS A 7 28.26 -22.62 11.83
CA LYS A 7 28.78 -21.76 10.75
C LYS A 7 27.79 -21.62 9.59
N GLU A 8 27.08 -22.69 9.25
CA GLU A 8 26.00 -22.63 8.26
C GLU A 8 24.77 -21.88 8.79
N LEU A 9 24.46 -21.96 10.10
CA LEU A 9 23.41 -21.14 10.71
C LEU A 9 23.75 -19.65 10.70
N ILE A 10 25.02 -19.30 10.95
CA ILE A 10 25.50 -17.90 10.91
C ILE A 10 25.56 -17.37 9.48
N LYS A 11 25.97 -18.18 8.49
CA LYS A 11 25.87 -17.80 7.07
C LYS A 11 24.42 -17.67 6.61
N THR A 12 23.54 -18.58 7.03
CA THR A 12 22.10 -18.50 6.75
C THR A 12 21.49 -17.26 7.42
N PHE A 13 21.91 -16.91 8.63
CA PHE A 13 21.49 -15.70 9.34
C PHE A 13 22.02 -14.41 8.67
N ILE A 14 23.25 -14.41 8.16
CA ILE A 14 23.82 -13.27 7.42
C ILE A 14 23.16 -13.12 6.03
N ILE A 15 22.82 -14.22 5.35
CA ILE A 15 22.01 -14.21 4.12
C ILE A 15 20.56 -13.78 4.42
N PHE A 16 20.02 -14.15 5.58
CA PHE A 16 18.71 -13.67 6.06
C PHE A 16 18.75 -12.16 6.35
N CYS A 17 19.85 -11.63 6.89
CA CYS A 17 20.05 -10.18 7.10
C CYS A 17 20.38 -9.40 5.81
N ALA A 18 20.86 -10.06 4.74
CA ALA A 18 21.16 -9.45 3.45
C ALA A 18 19.97 -9.42 2.47
N GLY A 19 18.89 -10.15 2.77
CA GLY A 19 17.67 -10.20 1.95
C GLY A 19 16.37 -9.85 2.70
N ILE A 20 16.44 -9.62 4.01
CA ILE A 20 15.33 -9.12 4.81
C ILE A 20 15.82 -7.83 5.42
N ILE A 21 15.39 -6.70 4.87
CA ILE A 21 15.42 -5.43 5.59
C ILE A 21 14.34 -5.57 6.67
N PRO A 22 14.69 -5.72 7.97
CA PRO A 22 13.68 -5.57 9.00
C PRO A 22 13.34 -4.09 9.01
N VAL A 23 12.21 -3.73 8.39
CA VAL A 23 11.66 -2.38 8.52
C VAL A 23 11.13 -2.27 9.94
N LEU A 24 12.00 -1.90 10.88
CA LEU A 24 11.61 -1.30 12.16
C LEU A 24 11.17 0.14 11.87
N GLY A 25 9.95 0.24 11.37
CA GLY A 25 9.31 1.49 10.97
C GLY A 25 7.86 1.16 10.72
N ALA A 26 7.09 1.14 11.80
CA ALA A 26 5.65 1.14 11.67
C ALA A 26 5.29 2.38 10.85
N SER A 27 4.76 2.18 9.65
CA SER A 27 3.74 3.08 9.13
C SER A 27 2.75 3.26 10.29
N GLY A 28 2.64 4.48 10.81
CA GLY A 28 1.74 4.80 11.90
C GLY A 28 0.38 4.17 11.62
N LEU A 29 -0.25 3.67 12.69
CA LEU A 29 -1.63 3.17 12.62
C LEU A 29 -2.44 4.15 11.73
N PRO A 30 -3.02 3.71 10.61
CA PRO A 30 -4.04 4.50 9.94
C PRO A 30 -5.03 4.90 11.02
N GLY A 31 -5.38 6.19 11.10
CA GLY A 31 -6.34 6.66 12.10
C GLY A 31 -7.54 5.72 12.10
N GLN A 32 -7.95 5.22 13.28
CA GLN A 32 -9.07 4.29 13.32
C GLN A 32 -10.30 4.96 12.68
N PRO A 33 -10.99 4.28 11.74
CA PRO A 33 -12.10 4.89 11.04
C PRO A 33 -13.21 5.25 12.04
N LEU A 34 -13.73 6.46 11.91
CA LEU A 34 -14.87 6.93 12.68
C LEU A 34 -16.15 6.51 11.96
N TRP A 35 -16.95 5.64 12.59
CA TRP A 35 -18.26 5.22 12.11
C TRP A 35 -19.37 5.87 12.93
N LEU A 36 -20.24 6.63 12.27
CA LEU A 36 -21.40 7.31 12.85
C LEU A 36 -22.68 6.64 12.34
N LYS A 37 -23.44 6.01 13.24
CA LYS A 37 -24.72 5.37 12.91
C LYS A 37 -25.89 6.30 13.27
N PHE A 38 -26.80 6.50 12.34
CA PHE A 38 -28.04 7.24 12.51
C PHE A 38 -29.22 6.28 12.35
N ALA A 39 -30.03 6.15 13.39
CA ALA A 39 -31.28 5.40 13.34
C ALA A 39 -32.39 6.30 13.92
N PRO A 40 -33.49 6.54 13.20
CA PRO A 40 -34.59 7.35 13.72
C PRO A 40 -35.21 6.65 14.94
N GLY A 41 -35.43 7.41 16.01
CA GLY A 41 -36.10 6.93 17.21
C GLY A 41 -37.55 6.54 16.90
N THR A 42 -37.86 5.25 17.07
CA THR A 42 -39.20 4.63 17.14
C THR A 42 -40.26 5.15 16.16
N SER A 43 -40.59 4.33 15.15
CA SER A 43 -41.90 4.18 14.44
C SER A 43 -41.87 4.26 12.92
N ALA A 44 -40.78 4.70 12.29
CA ALA A 44 -40.62 4.54 10.84
C ALA A 44 -39.98 3.19 10.55
N ALA A 45 -40.68 2.30 9.84
CA ALA A 45 -40.12 1.04 9.39
C ALA A 45 -38.75 1.24 8.72
N GLY A 46 -37.72 0.57 9.22
CA GLY A 46 -36.63 0.09 8.38
C GLY A 46 -35.50 1.03 7.96
N ALA A 47 -35.64 2.35 8.13
CA ALA A 47 -34.64 3.30 7.63
C ALA A 47 -33.44 3.42 8.58
N GLN A 48 -32.22 3.22 8.07
CA GLN A 48 -30.96 3.38 8.80
C GLN A 48 -29.97 4.12 7.92
N ALA A 49 -29.07 4.89 8.52
CA ALA A 49 -27.93 5.47 7.80
C ALA A 49 -26.64 5.29 8.61
N ILE A 50 -25.52 5.20 7.90
CA ILE A 50 -24.20 5.11 8.49
C ILE A 50 -23.21 5.93 7.66
N ALA A 51 -22.36 6.69 8.36
CA ALA A 51 -21.24 7.42 7.77
C ALA A 51 -19.92 6.85 8.30
N GLY A 52 -18.97 6.59 7.41
CA GLY A 52 -17.59 6.20 7.73
C GLY A 52 -16.62 7.28 7.28
N ILE A 53 -15.71 7.69 8.17
CA ILE A 53 -14.72 8.73 7.89
C ILE A 53 -13.33 8.26 8.34
N SER A 54 -12.32 8.39 7.49
CA SER A 54 -10.91 8.12 7.81
C SER A 54 -10.02 9.03 6.98
N GLY A 55 -9.33 9.98 7.62
CA GLY A 55 -8.56 10.99 6.87
C GLY A 55 -9.44 11.80 5.92
N ASP A 56 -9.13 11.77 4.62
CA ASP A 56 -9.90 12.39 3.54
C ASP A 56 -11.02 11.49 2.97
N GLN A 57 -11.12 10.26 3.46
CA GLN A 57 -12.04 9.24 2.98
C GLN A 57 -13.40 9.38 3.63
N GLN A 58 -14.45 9.36 2.83
CA GLN A 58 -15.84 9.49 3.26
C GLN A 58 -16.70 8.45 2.56
N LEU A 59 -17.49 7.72 3.34
CA LEU A 59 -18.54 6.82 2.86
C LEU A 59 -19.83 7.15 3.59
N LEU A 60 -20.90 7.36 2.85
CA LEU A 60 -22.24 7.49 3.39
C LEU A 60 -23.10 6.39 2.79
N LEU A 61 -23.82 5.67 3.65
CA LEU A 61 -24.73 4.60 3.24
C LEU A 61 -26.06 4.78 3.94
N SER A 62 -27.14 4.72 3.17
CA SER A 62 -28.51 4.74 3.65
C SER A 62 -29.20 3.45 3.23
N ALA A 63 -29.93 2.85 4.16
CA ALA A 63 -30.63 1.59 3.97
C ALA A 63 -32.10 1.72 4.38
N VAL A 64 -32.96 1.00 3.68
CA VAL A 64 -34.37 0.82 4.00
C VAL A 64 -34.70 -0.66 3.89
N GLY A 65 -35.38 -1.22 4.88
CA GLY A 65 -35.63 -2.65 4.90
C GLY A 65 -36.51 -3.14 6.04
N SER A 66 -36.88 -4.41 5.99
CA SER A 66 -37.46 -5.13 7.13
C SER A 66 -36.34 -5.81 7.94
N SER A 67 -36.71 -6.67 8.89
CA SER A 67 -35.76 -7.50 9.63
C SER A 67 -34.99 -8.48 8.73
N ASP A 68 -35.61 -8.91 7.63
CA ASP A 68 -35.17 -10.06 6.84
C ASP A 68 -34.57 -9.68 5.48
N LEU A 69 -34.91 -8.48 4.98
CA LEU A 69 -34.47 -7.94 3.71
C LEU A 69 -34.20 -6.44 3.83
N SER A 70 -33.06 -5.98 3.35
CA SER A 70 -32.71 -4.56 3.32
C SER A 70 -32.10 -4.19 1.98
N LEU A 71 -32.49 -3.02 1.47
CA LEU A 71 -31.89 -2.40 0.30
C LEU A 71 -31.15 -1.14 0.77
N SER A 72 -29.92 -0.97 0.29
CA SER A 72 -29.10 0.18 0.61
C SER A 72 -28.50 0.83 -0.62
N GLY A 73 -28.37 2.15 -0.55
CA GLY A 73 -27.58 2.96 -1.48
C GLY A 73 -26.42 3.60 -0.72
N PHE A 74 -25.27 3.68 -1.36
CA PHE A 74 -24.09 4.31 -0.79
C PHE A 74 -23.36 5.17 -1.81
N TRP A 75 -22.66 6.17 -1.31
CA TRP A 75 -21.84 7.07 -2.11
C TRP A 75 -20.74 7.67 -1.24
N GLY A 76 -19.74 8.24 -1.90
CA GLY A 76 -18.68 8.93 -1.19
C GLY A 76 -17.54 9.33 -2.09
N GLN A 77 -16.46 9.74 -1.45
CA GLN A 77 -15.24 10.19 -2.10
C GLN A 77 -14.03 10.00 -1.18
N GLY A 78 -12.84 10.05 -1.76
CA GLY A 78 -11.58 10.04 -1.00
C GLY A 78 -10.43 9.51 -1.84
N GLN A 79 -9.33 9.17 -1.17
CA GLN A 79 -8.18 8.50 -1.75
C GLN A 79 -8.02 7.13 -1.08
N GLY A 80 -8.21 6.03 -1.80
CA GLY A 80 -7.90 4.68 -1.31
C GLY A 80 -8.72 4.19 -0.09
N LEU A 81 -10.05 4.08 -0.22
CA LEU A 81 -11.01 3.73 0.85
C LEU A 81 -10.84 2.36 1.52
N SER A 82 -9.78 1.61 1.19
CA SER A 82 -9.40 0.35 1.85
C SER A 82 -9.21 0.51 3.36
N SER A 83 -8.85 1.70 3.86
CA SER A 83 -8.67 1.93 5.30
C SER A 83 -9.97 1.77 6.11
N LEU A 84 -11.13 1.90 5.45
CA LEU A 84 -12.45 1.68 6.06
C LEU A 84 -12.81 0.19 6.17
N SER A 85 -12.10 -0.72 5.48
CA SER A 85 -12.30 -2.18 5.56
C SER A 85 -11.20 -2.87 6.37
N PRO A 86 -11.51 -3.54 7.49
CA PRO A 86 -10.52 -4.26 8.29
C PRO A 86 -9.83 -5.40 7.54
N VAL A 87 -10.60 -6.20 6.78
CA VAL A 87 -10.09 -7.37 6.04
C VAL A 87 -9.27 -6.92 4.82
N PHE A 88 -9.71 -5.86 4.16
CA PHE A 88 -9.04 -5.26 3.00
C PHE A 88 -8.47 -3.88 3.31
N SER A 89 -7.72 -3.77 4.40
CA SER A 89 -6.85 -2.62 4.66
C SER A 89 -5.52 -2.84 3.95
N PHE A 90 -5.45 -2.38 2.71
CA PHE A 90 -4.19 -2.26 1.99
C PHE A 90 -3.38 -1.14 2.61
N THR A 91 -2.15 -1.46 2.98
CA THR A 91 -1.16 -0.44 3.29
C THR A 91 -0.76 0.27 1.99
N ASN A 92 -0.20 1.48 2.09
CA ASN A 92 0.40 2.16 0.94
C ASN A 92 1.40 1.25 0.20
N ARG A 93 2.07 0.35 0.93
CA ARG A 93 2.98 -0.67 0.39
C ARG A 93 2.26 -1.73 -0.43
N ASP A 94 1.18 -2.31 0.09
CA ASP A 94 0.46 -3.35 -0.64
C ASP A 94 -0.06 -2.86 -1.94
N ALA A 95 -0.71 -1.72 -1.86
CA ALA A 95 -1.42 -1.29 -3.01
C ALA A 95 -0.49 -0.63 -4.02
N SER A 96 0.77 -0.39 -3.66
CA SER A 96 1.82 -0.10 -4.63
C SER A 96 2.22 -1.22 -5.55
N LEU A 97 1.98 -2.47 -5.14
CA LEU A 97 2.12 -3.62 -6.04
C LEU A 97 1.19 -3.45 -7.24
N PHE A 98 0.05 -2.79 -7.02
CA PHE A 98 -0.96 -2.55 -8.01
C PHE A 98 -0.86 -1.15 -8.68
N HIS A 99 0.11 -0.26 -8.36
CA HIS A 99 -0.15 1.12 -7.90
C HIS A 99 1.01 2.08 -7.52
N GLY A 100 1.73 2.75 -8.43
CA GLY A 100 2.75 3.75 -8.03
C GLY A 100 2.27 4.93 -7.15
N GLU A 101 1.04 5.44 -7.33
CA GLU A 101 0.53 6.57 -6.53
C GLU A 101 -0.92 6.42 -6.03
N HIS A 102 -1.04 6.24 -4.71
CA HIS A 102 -2.25 5.96 -3.92
C HIS A 102 -3.28 7.08 -3.79
N GLN A 103 -3.07 8.20 -4.47
CA GLN A 103 -3.60 9.49 -4.01
C GLN A 103 -4.42 10.23 -5.06
N ARG A 104 -5.05 9.52 -6.00
CA ARG A 104 -6.01 10.16 -6.90
C ARG A 104 -7.36 10.31 -6.20
N PRO A 105 -7.96 11.53 -6.20
CA PRO A 105 -9.32 11.70 -5.74
C PRO A 105 -10.25 10.79 -6.55
N VAL A 106 -11.10 10.05 -5.84
CA VAL A 106 -12.13 9.21 -6.44
C VAL A 106 -13.50 9.55 -5.92
N ARG A 107 -14.49 9.27 -6.75
CA ARG A 107 -15.91 9.28 -6.38
C ARG A 107 -16.47 7.90 -6.63
N PHE A 108 -17.40 7.50 -5.79
CA PHE A 108 -18.07 6.22 -5.96
C PHE A 108 -19.53 6.34 -5.54
N ALA A 109 -20.34 5.49 -6.16
CA ALA A 109 -21.73 5.29 -5.80
C ALA A 109 -22.09 3.83 -6.05
N GLY A 110 -23.06 3.30 -5.31
CA GLY A 110 -23.47 1.92 -5.45
C GLY A 110 -24.71 1.59 -4.67
N ALA A 111 -25.11 0.33 -4.79
CA ALA A 111 -26.24 -0.24 -4.09
C ALA A 111 -25.91 -1.64 -3.60
N ALA A 112 -26.53 -2.04 -2.49
CA ALA A 112 -26.42 -3.37 -1.95
C ALA A 112 -27.76 -3.88 -1.44
N LEU A 113 -27.98 -5.18 -1.61
CA LEU A 113 -29.10 -5.94 -1.10
C LEU A 113 -28.59 -6.89 -0.01
N ASP A 114 -29.25 -6.84 1.14
CA ASP A 114 -29.01 -7.69 2.29
C ASP A 114 -30.21 -8.62 2.51
N PHE A 115 -29.95 -9.90 2.72
CA PHE A 115 -30.96 -10.84 3.19
C PHE A 115 -30.45 -11.67 4.38
N PHE A 116 -31.34 -11.99 5.31
CA PHE A 116 -31.00 -12.69 6.54
C PHE A 116 -31.55 -14.12 6.53
N LYS A 117 -30.71 -15.09 6.89
CA LYS A 117 -31.13 -16.48 7.10
C LYS A 117 -30.49 -17.03 8.37
N GLY A 118 -31.31 -17.22 9.41
CA GLY A 118 -30.81 -17.59 10.73
C GLY A 118 -29.92 -16.49 11.31
N SER A 119 -28.70 -16.83 11.69
CA SER A 119 -27.70 -15.89 12.23
C SER A 119 -26.72 -15.35 11.19
N VAL A 120 -26.98 -15.60 9.90
CA VAL A 120 -26.10 -15.19 8.80
C VAL A 120 -26.78 -14.10 7.97
N GLN A 121 -26.08 -12.97 7.82
CA GLN A 121 -26.37 -11.92 6.85
C GLN A 121 -25.67 -12.27 5.54
N PHE A 122 -26.41 -12.25 4.45
CA PHE A 122 -25.87 -12.32 3.11
C PHE A 122 -26.05 -10.97 2.43
N THR A 123 -24.98 -10.49 1.81
CA THR A 123 -24.95 -9.21 1.12
C THR A 123 -24.53 -9.44 -0.32
N THR A 124 -25.16 -8.75 -1.25
CA THR A 124 -24.69 -8.62 -2.63
C THR A 124 -24.85 -7.19 -3.09
N GLY A 125 -23.92 -6.68 -3.87
CA GLY A 125 -23.99 -5.30 -4.31
C GLY A 125 -23.08 -5.01 -5.49
N VAL A 126 -23.24 -3.78 -5.97
CA VAL A 126 -22.48 -3.23 -7.07
C VAL A 126 -22.13 -1.78 -6.76
N SER A 127 -20.93 -1.36 -7.13
CA SER A 127 -20.54 0.05 -7.14
C SER A 127 -19.88 0.45 -8.44
N GLN A 128 -20.11 1.69 -8.83
CA GLN A 128 -19.33 2.39 -9.84
C GLN A 128 -18.26 3.23 -9.14
N VAL A 129 -17.04 3.20 -9.67
CA VAL A 129 -15.90 3.95 -9.16
C VAL A 129 -15.30 4.78 -10.28
N GLU A 130 -15.27 6.09 -10.08
CA GLU A 130 -14.82 7.10 -11.03
C GLU A 130 -13.56 7.79 -10.47
N SER A 131 -12.55 7.99 -11.34
CA SER A 131 -11.32 8.69 -10.98
C SER A 131 -10.80 9.49 -12.16
N THR A 132 -10.32 10.71 -11.90
CA THR A 132 -9.77 11.57 -12.95
C THR A 132 -8.56 10.92 -13.63
N GLY A 133 -8.60 10.86 -14.96
CA GLY A 133 -7.50 10.33 -15.76
C GLY A 133 -7.33 8.81 -15.65
N ALA A 134 -8.41 8.08 -15.35
CA ALA A 134 -8.44 6.64 -15.46
C ALA A 134 -9.86 6.14 -15.81
N PRO A 135 -10.02 5.00 -16.50
CA PRO A 135 -11.34 4.49 -16.91
C PRO A 135 -12.27 4.21 -15.73
N ASP A 136 -13.58 4.28 -15.95
CA ASP A 136 -14.57 3.91 -14.93
C ASP A 136 -14.51 2.41 -14.61
N ARG A 137 -14.92 2.05 -13.40
CA ARG A 137 -14.93 0.67 -12.93
C ARG A 137 -16.26 0.30 -12.34
N VAL A 138 -16.60 -0.97 -12.47
CA VAL A 138 -17.72 -1.58 -11.79
C VAL A 138 -17.20 -2.65 -10.84
N SER A 139 -17.45 -2.49 -9.55
CA SER A 139 -17.09 -3.46 -8.52
C SER A 139 -18.33 -4.23 -8.10
N TRP A 140 -18.32 -5.53 -8.33
CA TRP A 140 -19.32 -6.46 -7.84
C TRP A 140 -18.81 -7.09 -6.55
N PHE A 141 -19.67 -7.15 -5.53
CA PHE A 141 -19.29 -7.74 -4.26
C PHE A 141 -20.40 -8.59 -3.68
N THR A 142 -20.00 -9.65 -2.99
CA THR A 142 -20.91 -10.44 -2.18
C THR A 142 -20.22 -10.87 -0.88
N GLY A 143 -21.00 -11.06 0.17
CA GLY A 143 -20.47 -11.50 1.45
C GLY A 143 -21.47 -12.33 2.24
N ALA A 144 -20.92 -13.09 3.19
CA ALA A 144 -21.68 -13.83 4.18
C ALA A 144 -21.05 -13.57 5.55
N THR A 145 -21.83 -13.00 6.46
CA THR A 145 -21.35 -12.54 7.76
C THR A 145 -22.20 -13.10 8.89
N SER A 146 -21.53 -13.56 9.93
CA SER A 146 -22.12 -14.01 11.18
C SER A 146 -21.28 -13.52 12.36
N GLU A 147 -21.66 -13.90 13.58
CA GLU A 147 -20.85 -13.61 14.77
C GLU A 147 -19.47 -14.28 14.76
N ARG A 148 -19.31 -15.38 14.02
CA ARG A 148 -18.07 -16.19 14.01
C ARG A 148 -17.21 -15.99 12.79
N PHE A 149 -17.77 -15.52 11.68
CA PHE A 149 -17.03 -15.34 10.44
C PHE A 149 -17.58 -14.19 9.60
N ALA A 150 -16.74 -13.65 8.74
CA ALA A 150 -17.15 -12.80 7.62
C ALA A 150 -16.38 -13.24 6.38
N LEU A 151 -17.10 -13.65 5.34
CA LEU A 151 -16.57 -13.97 4.02
C LEU A 151 -16.94 -12.82 3.09
N GLN A 152 -15.99 -12.36 2.29
CA GLN A 152 -16.15 -11.28 1.34
C GLN A 152 -15.54 -11.70 0.00
N LEU A 153 -16.25 -11.46 -1.09
CA LEU A 153 -15.83 -11.76 -2.46
C LEU A 153 -16.04 -10.54 -3.31
N PHE A 154 -15.04 -10.22 -4.13
CA PHE A 154 -15.02 -9.04 -5.00
C PHE A 154 -14.60 -9.44 -6.41
N ARG A 155 -15.26 -8.82 -7.39
CA ARG A 155 -14.86 -8.82 -8.79
C ARG A 155 -14.93 -7.40 -9.31
N VAL A 156 -13.85 -6.91 -9.88
CA VAL A 156 -13.77 -5.58 -10.46
C VAL A 156 -13.67 -5.71 -11.96
N ASP A 157 -14.67 -5.18 -12.66
CA ASP A 157 -14.68 -5.06 -14.11
C ASP A 157 -14.15 -3.68 -14.51
N GLY A 158 -13.18 -3.67 -15.44
CA GLY A 158 -12.72 -2.47 -16.14
C GLY A 158 -13.50 -2.24 -17.44
N GLN A 159 -12.96 -1.43 -18.34
CA GLN A 159 -13.64 -1.05 -19.59
C GLN A 159 -13.83 -2.24 -20.54
N ASP A 160 -12.80 -3.08 -20.71
CA ASP A 160 -12.81 -4.18 -21.68
C ASP A 160 -12.53 -5.57 -21.08
N THR A 161 -12.03 -5.64 -19.84
CA THR A 161 -11.66 -6.91 -19.19
C THR A 161 -11.95 -6.90 -17.69
N VAL A 162 -11.99 -8.10 -17.09
CA VAL A 162 -11.97 -8.23 -15.63
C VAL A 162 -10.61 -7.79 -15.14
N ALA A 163 -10.62 -6.85 -14.20
CA ALA A 163 -9.43 -6.13 -13.82
C ALA A 163 -8.87 -6.61 -12.47
N ALA A 164 -9.73 -7.11 -11.58
CA ALA A 164 -9.28 -7.87 -10.41
C ALA A 164 -10.36 -8.79 -9.81
N HIS A 165 -9.87 -9.74 -9.01
CA HIS A 165 -10.66 -10.53 -8.07
C HIS A 165 -10.06 -10.41 -6.68
N ALA A 166 -10.90 -10.46 -5.65
CA ALA A 166 -10.42 -10.58 -4.29
C ALA A 166 -11.35 -11.42 -3.40
N ILE A 167 -10.75 -12.08 -2.41
CA ILE A 167 -11.43 -12.87 -1.39
C ILE A 167 -10.87 -12.51 -0.02
N GLY A 168 -11.77 -12.26 0.94
CA GLY A 168 -11.45 -11.93 2.31
C GLY A 168 -12.21 -12.85 3.26
N LEU A 169 -11.53 -13.33 4.29
CA LEU A 169 -12.11 -14.15 5.33
C LEU A 169 -11.63 -13.69 6.70
N GLN A 170 -12.59 -13.33 7.55
CA GLN A 170 -12.38 -13.18 8.99
C GLN A 170 -13.01 -14.36 9.71
N MET A 171 -12.30 -14.95 10.68
CA MET A 171 -12.81 -15.98 11.57
C MET A 171 -12.48 -15.65 13.02
N ARG A 172 -13.47 -15.83 13.91
CA ARG A 172 -13.28 -15.82 15.37
C ARG A 172 -13.13 -17.25 15.85
N LEU A 173 -11.92 -17.56 16.30
CA LEU A 173 -11.54 -18.86 16.84
C LEU A 173 -11.39 -18.74 18.36
N PRO A 174 -11.46 -19.85 19.12
CA PRO A 174 -11.18 -19.82 20.56
C PRO A 174 -9.80 -19.27 20.90
N VAL A 175 -8.84 -19.47 19.99
CA VAL A 175 -7.45 -19.03 20.12
C VAL A 175 -7.18 -17.65 19.51
N GLY A 176 -8.21 -16.86 19.20
CA GLY A 176 -8.05 -15.51 18.68
C GLY A 176 -8.79 -15.25 17.35
N THR A 177 -8.48 -14.13 16.71
CA THR A 177 -9.11 -13.73 15.44
C THR A 177 -8.13 -13.90 14.29
N LEU A 178 -8.57 -14.61 13.25
CA LEU A 178 -7.84 -14.79 11.99
C LEU A 178 -8.46 -13.89 10.93
N HIS A 179 -7.64 -13.11 10.24
CA HIS A 179 -7.98 -12.44 8.99
C HIS A 179 -7.10 -12.98 7.88
N THR A 180 -7.69 -13.30 6.74
CA THR A 180 -6.94 -13.57 5.52
C THR A 180 -7.58 -12.84 4.36
N SER A 181 -6.76 -12.32 3.48
CA SER A 181 -7.20 -11.71 2.23
C SER A 181 -6.28 -12.10 1.10
N TYR A 182 -6.85 -12.24 -0.08
CA TYR A 182 -6.14 -12.48 -1.32
C TYR A 182 -6.75 -11.61 -2.41
N ALA A 183 -5.94 -10.87 -3.14
CA ALA A 183 -6.34 -10.06 -4.27
C ALA A 183 -5.42 -10.33 -5.45
N VAL A 184 -5.98 -10.42 -6.65
CA VAL A 184 -5.24 -10.63 -7.90
C VAL A 184 -5.80 -9.69 -8.98
N ALA A 185 -4.91 -9.08 -9.75
CA ALA A 185 -5.25 -8.20 -10.87
C ALA A 185 -4.70 -8.75 -12.19
N ALA A 186 -5.22 -8.24 -13.31
CA ALA A 186 -5.02 -8.80 -14.66
C ALA A 186 -3.57 -8.89 -15.18
N ILE A 187 -2.60 -8.23 -14.54
CA ILE A 187 -1.18 -8.20 -14.97
C ILE A 187 -0.31 -9.00 -13.98
N ASP A 188 -0.75 -10.21 -13.63
CA ASP A 188 -0.08 -11.11 -12.66
C ASP A 188 0.34 -10.44 -11.34
N THR A 189 -0.39 -9.38 -10.95
CA THR A 189 -0.20 -8.71 -9.67
C THR A 189 -1.08 -9.40 -8.65
N ALA A 190 -0.50 -9.85 -7.55
CA ALA A 190 -1.23 -10.50 -6.47
C ALA A 190 -0.74 -10.03 -5.10
N SER A 191 -1.65 -10.03 -4.13
CA SER A 191 -1.34 -9.79 -2.72
C SER A 191 -2.11 -10.79 -1.87
N ALA A 192 -1.41 -11.47 -0.97
CA ALA A 192 -1.96 -12.37 0.03
C ALA A 192 -1.56 -11.87 1.41
N VAL A 193 -2.52 -11.84 2.33
CA VAL A 193 -2.31 -11.41 3.71
C VAL A 193 -2.91 -12.46 4.65
N LEU A 194 -2.17 -12.78 5.69
CA LEU A 194 -2.61 -13.61 6.80
C LEU A 194 -2.29 -12.86 8.09
N ARG A 195 -3.31 -12.44 8.82
CA ARG A 195 -3.18 -11.81 10.14
C ARG A 195 -3.83 -12.69 11.19
N TRP A 196 -3.15 -12.90 12.30
CA TRP A 196 -3.69 -13.60 13.45
C TRP A 196 -3.43 -12.81 14.71
N GLN A 197 -4.46 -12.61 15.52
CA GLN A 197 -4.36 -11.90 16.79
C GLN A 197 -4.90 -12.77 17.92
N VAL A 198 -4.09 -12.93 18.97
CA VAL A 198 -4.40 -13.71 20.16
C VAL A 198 -4.44 -12.81 21.40
N PRO A 199 -5.54 -12.81 22.17
CA PRO A 199 -5.54 -12.21 23.50
C PRO A 199 -4.78 -13.13 24.46
N LEU A 200 -3.62 -12.69 24.96
CA LEU A 200 -2.85 -13.42 25.97
C LEU A 200 -3.37 -13.10 27.39
N SER A 201 -3.96 -11.92 27.59
CA SER A 201 -4.67 -11.53 28.82
C SER A 201 -5.68 -10.42 28.54
N SER A 202 -6.39 -9.94 29.57
CA SER A 202 -7.31 -8.78 29.46
C SER A 202 -6.62 -7.45 29.10
N LYS A 203 -5.28 -7.44 29.06
CA LYS A 203 -4.46 -6.26 28.76
C LYS A 203 -3.42 -6.47 27.67
N LEU A 204 -3.15 -7.72 27.27
CA LEU A 204 -2.07 -8.06 26.36
C LEU A 204 -2.60 -8.79 25.14
N TYR A 205 -2.24 -8.27 23.97
CA TYR A 205 -2.49 -8.93 22.68
C TYR A 205 -1.16 -9.22 21.99
N LEU A 206 -1.11 -10.36 21.32
CA LEU A 206 -0.06 -10.72 20.38
C LEU A 206 -0.66 -10.77 18.98
N GLY A 207 -0.03 -10.09 18.03
CA GLY A 207 -0.39 -10.08 16.62
C GLY A 207 0.73 -10.65 15.78
N PHE A 208 0.34 -11.44 14.78
CA PHE A 208 1.18 -11.98 13.72
C PHE A 208 0.59 -11.59 12.39
N GLU A 209 1.39 -11.05 11.47
CA GLU A 209 0.99 -10.82 10.08
C GLU A 209 2.06 -11.36 9.14
N LEU A 210 1.64 -12.21 8.21
CA LEU A 210 2.42 -12.65 7.06
C LEU A 210 1.77 -12.10 5.79
N ARG A 211 2.60 -11.60 4.88
CA ARG A 211 2.16 -10.99 3.64
C ARG A 211 3.04 -11.43 2.50
N ASP A 212 2.44 -11.90 1.40
CA ASP A 212 3.09 -12.21 0.13
C ASP A 212 2.55 -11.25 -0.93
N GLY A 213 3.43 -10.58 -1.66
CA GLY A 213 3.06 -9.65 -2.73
C GLY A 213 3.85 -9.98 -3.98
N ARG A 214 3.18 -10.02 -5.14
CA ARG A 214 3.81 -10.31 -6.43
C ARG A 214 3.32 -9.36 -7.50
N SER A 215 4.18 -9.00 -8.45
CA SER A 215 3.80 -8.17 -9.59
C SER A 215 4.79 -8.33 -10.73
N THR A 216 4.31 -8.54 -11.96
CA THR A 216 5.16 -8.55 -13.17
C THR A 216 5.21 -7.17 -13.85
N ARG A 217 4.55 -6.16 -13.27
CA ARG A 217 4.46 -4.80 -13.82
C ARG A 217 5.78 -4.01 -13.79
N PHE A 218 6.79 -4.48 -13.07
CA PHE A 218 8.06 -3.77 -12.94
C PHE A 218 9.02 -4.17 -14.07
N SER A 219 9.83 -3.21 -14.53
CA SER A 219 10.66 -3.29 -15.76
C SER A 219 11.61 -4.49 -15.86
N ASP A 220 11.88 -5.15 -14.72
CA ASP A 220 12.89 -6.21 -14.60
C ASP A 220 12.25 -7.61 -14.46
N GLY A 221 10.92 -7.73 -14.67
CA GLY A 221 10.17 -8.98 -14.56
C GLY A 221 9.49 -9.16 -13.20
N THR A 222 9.21 -10.42 -12.83
CA THR A 222 8.40 -10.77 -11.64
C THR A 222 9.04 -10.28 -10.33
N TYR A 223 8.43 -9.27 -9.71
CA TYR A 223 8.69 -8.87 -8.33
C TYR A 223 7.91 -9.77 -7.37
N GLN A 224 8.57 -10.25 -6.31
CA GLN A 224 7.92 -10.95 -5.20
C GLN A 224 8.47 -10.46 -3.86
N ARG A 225 7.60 -10.33 -2.86
CA ARG A 225 7.93 -9.84 -1.52
C ARG A 225 7.23 -10.65 -0.44
N TRP A 226 7.96 -10.97 0.61
CA TRP A 226 7.40 -11.49 1.87
C TRP A 226 7.63 -10.48 2.99
N VAL A 227 6.59 -10.17 3.77
CA VAL A 227 6.70 -9.36 5.00
C VAL A 227 6.16 -10.16 6.16
N LEU A 228 6.95 -10.23 7.22
CA LEU A 228 6.56 -10.79 8.50
C LEU A 228 6.55 -9.67 9.55
N ASN A 229 5.39 -9.44 10.15
CA ASN A 229 5.23 -8.49 11.26
C ASN A 229 4.79 -9.24 12.52
N ILE A 230 5.44 -8.92 13.64
CA ILE A 230 5.08 -9.41 14.97
C ILE A 230 4.91 -8.19 15.86
N ALA A 231 3.74 -8.07 16.49
CA ALA A 231 3.41 -6.92 17.33
C ALA A 231 2.81 -7.37 18.66
N GLY A 232 3.20 -6.67 19.73
CA GLY A 232 2.59 -6.79 21.06
C GLY A 232 2.00 -5.44 21.47
N SER A 233 0.83 -5.45 22.12
CA SER A 233 0.23 -4.23 22.66
C SER A 233 -0.27 -4.44 24.08
N THR A 234 0.03 -3.48 24.96
CA THR A 234 -0.45 -3.43 26.35
C THR A 234 -1.39 -2.23 26.52
N ARG A 235 -2.68 -2.51 26.77
CA ARG A 235 -3.86 -1.63 26.97
C ARG A 235 -3.74 -0.11 26.66
N GLY A 236 -4.67 0.34 25.80
CA GLY A 236 -5.11 1.75 25.68
C GLY A 236 -5.81 2.05 24.35
N SER A 237 -5.40 1.36 23.28
CA SER A 237 -5.86 1.63 21.92
C SER A 237 -6.02 0.33 21.14
N GLY A 238 -7.26 -0.15 21.02
CA GLY A 238 -7.71 -1.10 20.00
C GLY A 238 -7.17 -2.54 20.08
N ALA A 239 -8.01 -3.50 19.66
CA ALA A 239 -7.47 -4.70 19.06
C ALA A 239 -6.50 -4.30 17.92
N LEU A 240 -5.41 -5.05 17.71
CA LEU A 240 -4.49 -4.82 16.59
C LEU A 240 -5.20 -4.96 15.23
N LEU A 241 -6.29 -5.71 15.22
CA LEU A 241 -7.21 -5.90 14.12
C LEU A 241 -8.56 -5.29 14.48
N ALA A 242 -9.07 -4.39 13.65
CA ALA A 242 -10.46 -3.99 13.74
C ALA A 242 -11.35 -5.22 13.47
N THR A 243 -12.32 -5.47 14.34
CA THR A 243 -13.24 -6.60 14.18
C THR A 243 -14.40 -6.21 13.27
N GLU A 244 -14.60 -6.93 12.17
CA GLU A 244 -15.89 -6.88 11.48
C GLU A 244 -16.95 -7.61 12.31
N GLY A 245 -18.13 -6.99 12.45
CA GLY A 245 -19.28 -7.50 13.21
C GLY A 245 -19.15 -7.36 14.72
N GLY A 246 -20.23 -7.06 15.45
CA GLY A 246 -20.20 -6.99 16.93
C GLY A 246 -21.28 -6.12 17.56
N ASN A 247 -22.48 -6.70 17.66
CA ASN A 247 -23.60 -6.48 18.59
C ASN A 247 -24.94 -6.54 17.85
N ASN A 248 -25.90 -7.23 18.48
CA ASN A 248 -27.29 -7.40 18.06
C ASN A 248 -27.84 -6.10 17.41
N GLY A 249 -27.90 -6.07 16.07
CA GLY A 249 -28.38 -4.91 15.30
C GLY A 249 -27.41 -4.27 14.28
N ALA A 250 -26.26 -4.86 13.97
CA ALA A 250 -25.30 -4.31 12.99
C ALA A 250 -25.50 -4.84 11.55
N GLN A 251 -26.67 -4.61 10.95
CA GLN A 251 -26.95 -4.98 9.55
C GLN A 251 -26.21 -4.05 8.57
N ILE A 252 -26.45 -2.74 8.73
CA ILE A 252 -25.95 -1.69 7.83
C ILE A 252 -24.43 -1.47 7.91
N ALA A 253 -23.82 -1.75 9.06
CA ALA A 253 -22.36 -1.59 9.25
C ALA A 253 -21.59 -2.65 8.45
N THR A 254 -22.06 -3.89 8.44
CA THR A 254 -21.48 -4.97 7.63
C THR A 254 -21.53 -4.61 6.14
N THR A 255 -22.67 -4.11 5.67
CA THR A 255 -22.85 -3.65 4.28
C THR A 255 -21.90 -2.51 3.95
N ALA A 256 -21.72 -1.56 4.86
CA ALA A 256 -20.79 -0.43 4.65
C ALA A 256 -19.31 -0.88 4.59
N LEU A 257 -18.92 -1.86 5.40
CA LEU A 257 -17.56 -2.45 5.36
C LEU A 257 -17.29 -3.20 4.06
N LEU A 258 -18.28 -3.97 3.57
CA LEU A 258 -18.22 -4.63 2.27
C LEU A 258 -18.14 -3.62 1.12
N ALA A 259 -18.97 -2.57 1.15
CA ALA A 259 -18.96 -1.51 0.15
C ALA A 259 -17.60 -0.76 0.13
N ALA A 260 -17.05 -0.44 1.30
CA ALA A 260 -15.71 0.14 1.42
C ALA A 260 -14.64 -0.78 0.84
N GLY A 261 -14.69 -2.09 1.15
CA GLY A 261 -13.81 -3.09 0.56
C GLY A 261 -13.92 -3.13 -0.95
N ALA A 262 -15.14 -3.15 -1.50
CA ALA A 262 -15.39 -3.19 -2.95
C ALA A 262 -14.76 -2.01 -3.69
N VAL A 263 -14.88 -0.81 -3.12
CA VAL A 263 -14.26 0.39 -3.66
C VAL A 263 -12.74 0.34 -3.48
N GLY A 264 -12.25 -0.04 -2.31
CA GLY A 264 -10.82 -0.21 -2.05
C GLY A 264 -10.16 -1.16 -3.05
N ILE A 265 -10.77 -2.33 -3.32
CA ILE A 265 -10.29 -3.29 -4.32
C ILE A 265 -10.32 -2.68 -5.72
N ALA A 266 -11.39 -2.00 -6.11
CA ALA A 266 -11.48 -1.36 -7.42
C ALA A 266 -10.39 -0.32 -7.66
N LEU A 267 -10.07 0.46 -6.63
CA LEU A 267 -9.00 1.45 -6.68
C LEU A 267 -7.64 0.82 -6.89
N VAL A 268 -7.31 -0.23 -6.13
CA VAL A 268 -6.00 -0.87 -6.27
C VAL A 268 -5.90 -1.67 -7.57
N ALA A 269 -6.98 -2.34 -7.99
CA ALA A 269 -7.00 -3.22 -9.14
C ALA A 269 -6.67 -2.53 -10.48
N THR A 270 -7.02 -1.25 -10.62
CA THR A 270 -7.22 -0.65 -11.96
C THR A 270 -6.86 0.82 -12.08
N SER A 271 -6.32 1.45 -11.02
CA SER A 271 -5.81 2.82 -11.14
C SER A 271 -4.52 2.81 -11.95
N GLY A 272 -4.68 2.99 -13.26
CA GLY A 272 -3.62 2.90 -14.28
C GLY A 272 -3.96 1.80 -15.28
N SER A 273 -5.01 2.00 -16.08
CA SER A 273 -5.14 1.24 -17.33
C SER A 273 -4.01 1.70 -18.22
N ASP A 274 -3.03 0.81 -18.36
CA ASP A 274 -2.11 0.56 -19.47
C ASP A 274 -0.66 0.46 -18.96
N ASP A 275 0.15 -0.29 -19.71
CA ASP A 275 1.61 -0.26 -19.64
C ASP A 275 2.14 1.18 -19.57
N THR A 276 1.39 2.18 -20.04
CA THR A 276 1.73 3.62 -20.00
C THR A 276 1.75 4.26 -18.60
N ASP A 277 0.91 3.92 -17.61
CA ASP A 277 0.98 4.60 -16.29
C ASP A 277 2.19 4.13 -15.46
N SER A 278 2.65 2.90 -15.71
CA SER A 278 3.92 2.39 -15.16
C SER A 278 5.12 2.82 -16.03
N GLN A 279 5.05 2.68 -17.36
CA GLN A 279 6.14 3.03 -18.25
C GLN A 279 6.37 4.55 -18.32
N LEU A 280 5.36 5.40 -18.57
CA LEU A 280 5.58 6.86 -18.71
C LEU A 280 6.03 7.51 -17.40
N ARG A 281 5.53 7.03 -16.26
CA ARG A 281 5.81 7.63 -14.94
C ARG A 281 7.21 7.30 -14.44
N PHE A 282 7.61 6.04 -14.53
CA PHE A 282 8.96 5.63 -14.20
C PHE A 282 9.94 6.10 -15.28
N SER A 283 9.62 6.00 -16.58
CA SER A 283 10.53 6.44 -17.64
C SER A 283 10.88 7.93 -17.54
N THR A 284 9.91 8.81 -17.28
CA THR A 284 10.17 10.26 -17.20
C THR A 284 10.87 10.66 -15.90
N GLN A 285 10.53 10.06 -14.76
CA GLN A 285 11.29 10.27 -13.52
C GLN A 285 12.73 9.74 -13.66
N HIS A 286 12.89 8.54 -14.22
CA HIS A 286 14.19 7.94 -14.53
C HIS A 286 14.97 8.81 -15.51
N GLU A 287 14.35 9.38 -16.53
CA GLU A 287 15.00 10.25 -17.50
C GLU A 287 15.47 11.55 -16.85
N THR A 288 14.62 12.21 -16.06
CA THR A 288 14.99 13.43 -15.33
C THR A 288 16.16 13.17 -14.37
N ALA A 289 16.12 12.09 -13.60
CA ALA A 289 17.22 11.68 -12.73
C ALA A 289 18.49 11.34 -13.52
N ARG A 290 18.36 10.60 -14.63
CA ARG A 290 19.48 10.25 -15.50
C ARG A 290 20.12 11.49 -16.13
N ASN A 291 19.32 12.49 -16.53
CA ASN A 291 19.80 13.72 -17.13
C ASN A 291 20.64 14.54 -16.14
N VAL A 292 20.16 14.73 -14.91
CA VAL A 292 20.93 15.44 -13.89
C VAL A 292 22.18 14.66 -13.47
N LEU A 293 22.08 13.34 -13.31
CA LEU A 293 23.23 12.50 -12.98
C LEU A 293 24.28 12.47 -14.09
N ASN A 294 23.87 12.39 -15.36
CA ASN A 294 24.76 12.51 -16.52
C ASN A 294 25.56 13.82 -16.50
N SER A 295 24.95 14.92 -16.04
CA SER A 295 25.62 16.22 -16.00
C SER A 295 26.65 16.31 -14.87
N VAL A 296 26.37 15.73 -13.70
CA VAL A 296 27.16 15.95 -12.49
C VAL A 296 28.14 14.82 -12.17
N ASN A 297 27.88 13.59 -12.61
CA ASN A 297 28.70 12.42 -12.27
C ASN A 297 30.16 12.52 -12.75
N PRO A 298 30.48 13.02 -13.96
CA PRO A 298 31.88 13.24 -14.34
C PRO A 298 32.63 14.21 -13.41
N THR A 299 31.92 15.24 -12.89
CA THR A 299 32.48 16.18 -11.92
C THR A 299 32.66 15.52 -10.56
N SER A 300 31.70 14.70 -10.14
CA SER A 300 31.75 13.92 -8.90
C SER A 300 32.96 12.99 -8.87
N VAL A 301 33.19 12.24 -9.95
CA VAL A 301 34.33 11.34 -10.11
C VAL A 301 35.64 12.13 -10.15
N ALA A 302 35.74 13.18 -10.96
CA ALA A 302 36.97 13.97 -11.08
C ALA A 302 37.38 14.66 -9.75
N GLN A 303 36.41 15.08 -8.94
CA GLN A 303 36.67 15.73 -7.65
C GLN A 303 36.71 14.76 -6.46
N ASN A 304 36.32 13.50 -6.67
CA ASN A 304 36.11 12.51 -5.62
C ASN A 304 35.17 13.01 -4.50
N LEU A 305 34.00 13.55 -4.88
CA LEU A 305 33.01 14.09 -3.96
C LEU A 305 31.60 13.72 -4.41
N GLU A 306 30.70 13.46 -3.47
CA GLU A 306 29.28 13.23 -3.75
C GLU A 306 28.56 14.53 -4.12
N TYR A 307 27.62 14.41 -5.04
CA TYR A 307 26.66 15.46 -5.40
C TYR A 307 25.26 14.88 -5.34
N GLY A 308 24.24 15.69 -5.02
CA GLY A 308 22.88 15.18 -4.99
C GLY A 308 21.81 16.25 -4.89
N GLY A 309 20.56 15.80 -5.00
CA GLY A 309 19.39 16.65 -4.92
C GLY A 309 18.10 15.84 -4.93
N TRP A 310 17.00 16.51 -5.29
CA TRP A 310 15.66 15.95 -5.35
C TRP A 310 15.15 15.89 -6.78
N VAL A 311 14.38 14.86 -7.09
CA VAL A 311 13.47 14.80 -8.24
C VAL A 311 12.05 15.00 -7.72
N TYR A 312 11.27 15.82 -8.41
CA TYR A 312 9.91 16.16 -8.01
C TYR A 312 8.99 16.31 -9.22
N ARG A 313 7.69 16.16 -8.97
CA ARG A 313 6.65 16.26 -9.99
C ARG A 313 6.05 17.67 -10.01
N ASN A 314 5.96 18.24 -11.21
CA ASN A 314 5.30 19.50 -11.47
C ASN A 314 3.77 19.32 -11.51
N SER A 315 3.03 20.42 -11.40
CA SER A 315 1.55 20.40 -11.44
C SER A 315 0.98 19.90 -12.76
N ASP A 316 1.73 20.04 -13.86
CA ASP A 316 1.40 19.55 -15.19
C ASP A 316 1.79 18.07 -15.41
N THR A 317 2.18 17.38 -14.34
CA THR A 317 2.60 15.97 -14.28
C THR A 317 3.99 15.64 -14.83
N THR A 318 4.75 16.63 -15.32
CA THR A 318 6.16 16.45 -15.73
C THR A 318 7.10 16.35 -14.52
N PHE A 319 8.35 15.94 -14.72
CA PHE A 319 9.36 15.81 -13.67
C PHE A 319 10.52 16.79 -13.83
N SER A 320 10.91 17.43 -12.73
CA SER A 320 12.08 18.31 -12.63
C SER A 320 13.04 17.80 -11.56
N ALA A 321 14.31 18.19 -11.64
CA ALA A 321 15.30 17.97 -10.60
C ALA A 321 15.75 19.30 -9.99
N THR A 322 16.11 19.31 -8.71
CA THR A 322 16.83 20.43 -8.11
C THR A 322 18.27 20.45 -8.62
N GLU A 323 18.90 21.61 -8.58
CA GLU A 323 20.34 21.73 -8.86
C GLU A 323 21.17 20.85 -7.90
N PRO A 324 22.28 20.24 -8.36
CA PRO A 324 23.11 19.39 -7.51
C PRO A 324 23.79 20.19 -6.41
N VAL A 325 23.60 19.75 -5.17
CA VAL A 325 24.33 20.26 -4.00
C VAL A 325 25.62 19.47 -3.83
N LYS A 326 26.73 20.17 -3.59
CA LYS A 326 28.03 19.57 -3.34
C LYS A 326 28.12 18.98 -1.92
N GLY A 327 28.57 17.74 -1.82
CA GLY A 327 28.82 17.01 -0.59
C GLY A 327 30.30 16.83 -0.24
N THR A 328 30.55 15.84 0.61
CA THR A 328 31.86 15.31 0.99
C THR A 328 32.15 14.02 0.21
N VAL A 329 33.24 13.33 0.56
CA VAL A 329 33.63 12.06 -0.08
C VAL A 329 32.64 10.92 0.12
N ASP A 330 31.81 10.99 1.17
CA ASP A 330 30.98 9.90 1.67
C ASP A 330 29.58 10.36 2.14
N ARG A 331 29.20 11.61 1.82
CA ARG A 331 27.90 12.16 2.20
C ARG A 331 27.56 13.41 1.40
N VAL A 332 26.29 13.51 0.99
CA VAL A 332 25.66 14.78 0.61
C VAL A 332 24.45 15.10 1.50
N ASN A 333 24.26 16.38 1.83
CA ASN A 333 23.06 16.85 2.54
C ASN A 333 22.15 17.61 1.58
N ILE A 334 21.09 16.95 1.14
CA ILE A 334 20.13 17.48 0.16
C ILE A 334 18.91 18.17 0.80
N GLY A 335 18.87 18.29 2.14
CA GLY A 335 17.76 18.95 2.85
C GLY A 335 16.53 18.06 3.03
N SER A 336 15.34 18.67 3.06
CA SER A 336 14.04 18.00 3.25
C SER A 336 13.37 17.77 1.90
N PRO A 337 12.65 16.65 1.67
CA PRO A 337 11.87 16.44 0.45
C PRO A 337 10.75 17.49 0.25
N THR A 338 10.43 18.30 1.26
CA THR A 338 9.51 19.44 1.16
C THR A 338 10.17 20.72 0.65
N SER A 339 11.48 20.74 0.39
CA SER A 339 12.19 21.93 -0.08
C SER A 339 12.17 22.10 -1.60
N VAL A 340 11.35 21.30 -2.29
CA VAL A 340 11.18 21.39 -3.74
C VAL A 340 10.13 22.44 -4.12
N PRO A 341 10.21 23.07 -5.30
CA PRO A 341 9.25 24.09 -5.74
C PRO A 341 7.79 23.62 -5.82
N SER A 342 7.56 22.32 -6.04
CA SER A 342 6.23 21.74 -6.20
C SER A 342 6.02 20.59 -5.22
N GLY A 343 5.32 20.88 -4.13
CA GLY A 343 4.81 19.89 -3.18
C GLY A 343 5.91 19.12 -2.43
N TYR A 344 6.07 17.85 -2.79
CA TYR A 344 6.93 16.89 -2.13
C TYR A 344 7.78 16.14 -3.16
N ALA A 345 9.06 15.95 -2.88
CA ALA A 345 9.97 15.20 -3.76
C ALA A 345 9.50 13.75 -3.91
N THR A 346 9.61 13.21 -5.12
CA THR A 346 9.24 11.82 -5.42
C THR A 346 10.45 10.88 -5.36
N ALA A 347 11.66 11.43 -5.55
CA ALA A 347 12.91 10.68 -5.40
C ALA A 347 14.07 11.57 -4.93
N SER A 348 15.04 10.98 -4.25
CA SER A 348 16.39 11.52 -4.12
C SER A 348 17.23 11.10 -5.34
N TYR A 349 18.24 11.90 -5.66
CA TYR A 349 19.34 11.46 -6.52
C TYR A 349 20.67 11.85 -5.89
N HIS A 350 21.68 11.00 -6.03
CA HIS A 350 23.05 11.34 -5.68
C HIS A 350 24.09 10.58 -6.50
N THR A 351 25.33 11.03 -6.43
CA THR A 351 26.50 10.36 -7.00
C THR A 351 27.42 9.87 -5.90
N HIS A 352 28.15 8.79 -6.18
CA HIS A 352 29.35 8.45 -5.43
C HIS A 352 30.59 9.00 -6.14
N GLY A 353 31.53 9.55 -5.37
CA GLY A 353 32.83 10.00 -5.88
C GLY A 353 33.71 8.84 -6.35
N ALA A 354 34.87 9.14 -6.96
CA ALA A 354 35.81 8.16 -7.51
C ALA A 354 36.04 6.92 -6.62
N TYR A 355 36.41 5.80 -7.26
CA TYR A 355 36.68 4.55 -6.56
C TYR A 355 37.60 4.74 -5.35
N ASP A 356 37.08 4.39 -4.18
CA ASP A 356 37.82 4.37 -2.91
C ASP A 356 37.66 2.98 -2.29
N PRO A 357 38.77 2.26 -1.99
CA PRO A 357 38.72 0.90 -1.44
C PRO A 357 38.06 0.80 -0.06
N LYS A 358 37.77 1.93 0.62
CA LYS A 358 37.04 1.95 1.90
C LYS A 358 35.54 1.81 1.74
N TYR A 359 35.00 2.08 0.56
CA TYR A 359 33.57 2.16 0.32
C TYR A 359 33.14 1.21 -0.80
N ASP A 360 31.88 0.76 -0.74
CA ASP A 360 31.23 0.10 -1.88
C ASP A 360 30.65 1.18 -2.80
N SER A 361 31.53 1.89 -3.52
CA SER A 361 31.13 3.04 -4.35
C SER A 361 30.17 2.68 -5.47
N GLU A 362 30.00 1.40 -5.79
CA GLU A 362 29.15 0.93 -6.88
C GLU A 362 27.72 0.59 -6.42
N ASN A 363 27.42 0.56 -5.12
CA ASN A 363 26.09 0.20 -4.61
C ASN A 363 25.57 1.23 -3.60
N PHE A 364 24.25 1.34 -3.48
CA PHE A 364 23.64 2.16 -2.42
C PHE A 364 24.16 1.73 -1.05
N SER A 365 24.50 2.71 -0.23
CA SER A 365 24.84 2.49 1.17
C SER A 365 23.60 2.13 1.99
N TYR A 366 23.81 1.52 3.15
CA TYR A 366 22.73 1.28 4.12
C TYR A 366 22.02 2.59 4.53
N LEU A 367 22.77 3.70 4.64
CA LEU A 367 22.21 4.99 5.00
C LEU A 367 21.35 5.58 3.88
N ASP A 368 21.71 5.37 2.62
CA ASP A 368 20.94 5.84 1.46
C ASP A 368 19.58 5.17 1.44
N ILE A 369 19.55 3.85 1.57
CA ILE A 369 18.34 3.03 1.60
C ILE A 369 17.46 3.45 2.79
N THR A 370 18.06 3.62 3.97
CA THR A 370 17.34 4.02 5.18
C THR A 370 16.72 5.41 5.04
N MET A 371 17.44 6.35 4.45
CA MET A 371 16.96 7.72 4.21
C MET A 371 15.78 7.72 3.23
N ASN A 372 15.91 7.05 2.10
CA ASN A 372 14.85 6.89 1.11
C ASN A 372 13.58 6.27 1.72
N ASN A 373 13.77 5.21 2.52
CA ASN A 373 12.66 4.53 3.20
C ASN A 373 11.98 5.40 4.27
N ASN A 374 12.75 6.18 5.04
CA ASN A 374 12.21 7.05 6.08
C ASN A 374 11.43 8.24 5.50
N TRP A 375 11.89 8.79 4.38
CA TRP A 375 11.20 9.88 3.70
C TRP A 375 10.10 9.40 2.77
N GLY A 376 10.07 8.12 2.43
CA GLY A 376 9.06 7.58 1.54
C GLY A 376 9.27 8.03 0.10
N VAL A 377 10.53 8.11 -0.35
CA VAL A 377 10.94 8.62 -1.66
C VAL A 377 11.87 7.61 -2.33
N ASP A 378 11.77 7.48 -3.64
CA ASP A 378 12.70 6.68 -4.44
C ASP A 378 14.15 7.18 -4.32
N GLY A 379 15.12 6.39 -4.75
CA GLY A 379 16.52 6.79 -4.83
C GLY A 379 17.15 6.51 -6.18
N TYR A 380 17.94 7.44 -6.68
CA TYR A 380 18.78 7.26 -7.86
C TYR A 380 20.26 7.45 -7.51
N LEU A 381 21.09 6.55 -8.02
CA LEU A 381 22.53 6.58 -7.79
C LEU A 381 23.29 6.60 -9.12
N GLY A 382 24.19 7.57 -9.25
CA GLY A 382 25.26 7.56 -10.24
C GLY A 382 26.56 7.04 -9.63
N THR A 383 27.14 6.01 -10.21
CA THR A 383 28.38 5.39 -9.68
C THR A 383 29.64 5.82 -10.45
N PRO A 384 30.83 5.59 -9.89
CA PRO A 384 32.10 5.90 -10.55
C PRO A 384 32.35 5.07 -11.81
N ALA A 385 31.89 3.82 -11.85
CA ALA A 385 31.93 3.01 -13.07
C ALA A 385 30.85 3.42 -14.10
N GLY A 386 30.03 4.43 -13.79
CA GLY A 386 28.99 4.94 -14.67
C GLY A 386 27.69 4.14 -14.63
N TYR A 387 27.47 3.30 -13.62
CA TYR A 387 26.17 2.64 -13.46
C TYR A 387 25.12 3.65 -13.02
N TYR A 388 23.95 3.55 -13.65
CA TYR A 388 22.75 4.26 -13.25
C TYR A 388 21.83 3.31 -12.50
N LYS A 389 21.73 3.49 -11.19
CA LYS A 389 20.99 2.60 -10.30
C LYS A 389 19.76 3.28 -9.72
N TYR A 390 18.78 2.46 -9.40
CA TYR A 390 17.50 2.87 -8.85
C TYR A 390 17.15 2.03 -7.63
N HIS A 391 16.65 2.69 -6.59
CA HIS A 391 16.12 2.10 -5.38
C HIS A 391 14.66 2.50 -5.23
N HIS A 392 13.75 1.54 -5.33
CA HIS A 392 12.33 1.76 -5.12
C HIS A 392 12.02 1.60 -3.62
N TYR A 393 11.84 2.70 -2.89
CA TYR A 393 11.76 2.69 -1.41
C TYR A 393 10.64 1.81 -0.86
N LEU A 394 9.57 1.68 -1.63
CA LEU A 394 8.38 1.00 -1.17
C LEU A 394 8.55 -0.53 -1.24
N THR A 395 9.29 -0.99 -2.25
CA THR A 395 9.59 -2.41 -2.51
C THR A 395 10.94 -2.84 -1.95
N GLY A 396 11.87 -1.91 -1.75
CA GLY A 396 13.28 -2.15 -1.41
C GLY A 396 14.11 -2.70 -2.58
N VAL A 397 13.55 -2.79 -3.79
CA VAL A 397 14.27 -3.29 -4.97
C VAL A 397 15.34 -2.29 -5.37
N ILE A 398 16.54 -2.80 -5.63
CA ILE A 398 17.61 -2.06 -6.26
C ILE A 398 17.86 -2.66 -7.64
N SER A 399 17.76 -1.85 -8.67
CA SER A 399 18.02 -2.24 -10.06
C SER A 399 19.08 -1.34 -10.70
N THR A 400 19.73 -1.87 -11.74
CA THR A 400 20.60 -1.07 -12.61
C THR A 400 19.83 -0.77 -13.89
N LEU A 401 19.45 0.49 -14.06
CA LEU A 401 18.63 0.96 -15.18
C LEU A 401 19.43 1.23 -16.45
N GLY A 402 20.76 1.28 -16.34
CA GLY A 402 21.66 1.47 -17.47
C GLY A 402 22.95 2.17 -17.06
N THR A 403 23.46 3.04 -17.94
CA THR A 403 24.68 3.80 -17.70
C THR A 403 24.47 5.32 -17.84
N ILE A 404 25.36 6.06 -17.18
CA ILE A 404 25.52 7.52 -17.25
C ILE A 404 26.98 7.88 -17.55
N ALA A 405 27.24 9.13 -17.90
CA ALA A 405 28.60 9.65 -18.05
C ALA A 405 29.37 9.59 -16.72
N ASN A 406 30.68 9.32 -16.78
CA ASN A 406 31.55 9.18 -15.61
C ASN A 406 32.96 9.68 -15.88
#